data_AF-A0A9D9LMB4-F1
#
_entry.id   AF-A0A9D9LMB4-F1
#
_cell.length_a   1.000
_cell.length_b   1.000
_cell.length_c   1.000
_cell.angle_alpha   90.00
_cell.angle_beta   90.00
_cell.angle_gamma   90.00
#
_symmetry.space_group_name_H-M   'P 1'
#
loop_
_entity.id
_entity.type
_entity.pdbx_description
1 polymer ?
#
loop_
_entity_poly.entity_id
_entity_poly.type
_entity_poly.pdbx_seq_one_letter_code
_entity_poly.pdbx_strand_id
1 'polypeptide(L)' 'MDKNKVDRINELGRISKTRPLTEEELAEQKALREEYLAYVRATLRGGAKNGK' A
#
# COMPACT_ATOMS: atom_id res chain seq x y z
N MET A 1 7.13 1.52 -6.07
CA MET A 1 5.86 2.05 -5.55
C MET A 1 5.96 3.55 -5.56
N ASP A 2 4.98 4.23 -6.15
CA ASP A 2 4.97 5.69 -6.27
C ASP A 2 4.31 6.33 -5.04
N LYS A 3 4.73 7.55 -4.70
CA LYS A 3 4.13 8.32 -3.59
C LYS A 3 2.62 8.49 -3.76
N ASN A 4 2.16 8.80 -4.97
CA ASN A 4 0.74 8.94 -5.31
C ASN A 4 -0.08 7.69 -4.94
N LYS A 5 0.49 6.48 -5.16
CA LYS A 5 -0.19 5.23 -4.82
C LYS A 5 -0.26 5.01 -3.31
N VAL A 6 0.79 5.38 -2.57
CA VAL A 6 0.80 5.32 -1.10
C VAL A 6 -0.18 6.31 -0.51
N ASP A 7 -0.26 7.53 -1.05
CA ASP A 7 -1.22 8.54 -0.64
C ASP A 7 -2.65 8.08 -0.87
N ARG A 8 -2.92 7.42 -2.00
CA ARG A 8 -4.22 6.81 -2.29
C ARG A 8 -4.61 5.70 -1.30
N ILE A 9 -3.67 4.84 -0.91
CA ILE A 9 -3.90 3.83 0.15
C ILE A 9 -4.29 4.52 1.47
N ASN A 10 -3.60 5.60 1.83
CA ASN A 10 -3.88 6.37 3.04
C ASN A 10 -5.24 7.08 2.98
N GLU A 11 -5.59 7.64 1.82
CA GLU A 11 -6.88 8.28 1.57
C GLU A 11 -8.02 7.28 1.74
N LEU A 12 -7.96 6.13 1.07
CA LEU A 12 -8.94 5.05 1.22
C LEU A 12 -9.03 4.56 2.67
N GLY A 13 -7.91 4.53 3.39
CA GLY A 13 -7.87 4.20 4.82
C GLY A 13 -8.49 5.28 5.73
N ARG A 14 -8.54 6.54 5.29
CA ARG A 14 -9.27 7.61 6.01
C ARG A 14 -10.75 7.52 5.72
N ILE A 15 -11.12 7.32 4.45
CA ILE A 15 -12.52 7.14 4.03
C ILE A 15 -13.14 5.95 4.77
N SER A 16 -12.42 4.81 4.88
CA SER A 16 -12.93 3.63 5.58
C SER A 16 -13.23 3.84 7.07
N LYS A 17 -12.67 4.89 7.68
CA LYS A 17 -12.96 5.27 9.08
C LYS A 17 -14.21 6.13 9.21
N THR A 18 -14.58 6.84 8.14
CA THR A 18 -15.75 7.73 8.11
C THR A 18 -16.98 7.04 7.53
N ARG A 19 -16.79 6.18 6.52
CA ARG A 19 -17.85 5.39 5.87
C ARG A 19 -17.29 4.05 5.37
N PRO A 20 -18.14 3.05 5.13
CA PRO A 20 -17.74 1.87 4.37
C PRO A 20 -17.20 2.26 2.98
N LEU A 21 -16.14 1.57 2.55
CA LEU A 21 -15.68 1.65 1.17
C LEU A 21 -16.68 0.93 0.27
N THR A 22 -16.87 1.47 -0.93
CA THR A 22 -17.58 0.76 -2.02
C THR A 22 -16.75 -0.43 -2.48
N GLU A 23 -17.36 -1.35 -3.23
CA GLU A 23 -16.66 -2.52 -3.76
C GLU A 23 -15.48 -2.14 -4.66
N GLU A 24 -15.64 -1.08 -5.47
CA GLU A 24 -14.58 -0.54 -6.34
C GLU A 24 -13.40 -0.01 -5.52
N GLU A 25 -13.68 0.78 -4.48
CA GLU A 25 -12.67 1.32 -3.57
C GLU A 25 -11.95 0.22 -2.77
N LEU A 26 -12.67 -0.84 -2.40
CA LEU A 26 -12.09 -2.02 -1.74
C LEU A 26 -11.16 -2.77 -2.67
N ALA A 27 -11.57 -2.98 -3.92
CA ALA A 27 -10.73 -3.61 -4.94
C ALA A 27 -9.48 -2.77 -5.21
N GLU A 28 -9.63 -1.44 -5.33
CA GLU A 28 -8.53 -0.50 -5.49
C GLU A 28 -7.57 -0.56 -4.28
N GLN A 29 -8.09 -0.46 -3.05
CA GLN A 29 -7.27 -0.50 -1.84
C GLN A 29 -6.50 -1.82 -1.72
N LYS A 30 -7.14 -2.95 -2.08
CA LYS A 30 -6.50 -4.27 -2.06
C LYS A 30 -5.37 -4.36 -3.07
N ALA A 31 -5.62 -3.98 -4.33
CA ALA A 31 -4.60 -4.02 -5.38
C ALA A 31 -3.40 -3.14 -5.03
N LEU A 32 -3.64 -1.92 -4.52
CA LEU A 32 -2.58 -1.01 -4.10
C LEU A 32 -1.77 -1.56 -2.91
N ARG A 33 -2.43 -2.21 -1.94
CA ARG A 33 -1.75 -2.85 -0.80
C ARG A 33 -0.90 -4.04 -1.23
N GLU A 34 -1.37 -4.86 -2.16
CA GLU A 34 -0.59 -5.98 -2.70
C GLU A 34 0.68 -5.47 -3.41
N GLU A 35 0.56 -4.42 -4.22
CA GLU A 35 1.71 -3.77 -4.86
C GLU A 35 2.69 -3.19 -3.83
N TYR A 36 2.18 -2.51 -2.79
CA TYR A 36 2.99 -1.99 -1.70
C TYR A 36 3.77 -3.12 -0.99
N LEU A 37 3.12 -4.22 -0.66
CA LEU A 37 3.74 -5.36 0.00
C LEU A 37 4.81 -6.02 -0.89
N ALA A 38 4.56 -6.14 -2.19
CA ALA A 38 5.56 -6.65 -3.14
C ALA A 38 6.79 -5.73 -3.20
N TYR A 39 6.58 -4.41 -3.25
CA TYR A 39 7.64 -3.41 -3.21
C TYR A 39 8.44 -3.46 -1.90
N VAL A 40 7.76 -3.53 -0.74
CA VAL A 40 8.41 -3.65 0.57
C VAL A 40 9.20 -4.96 0.66
N ARG A 41 8.64 -6.08 0.21
CA ARG A 41 9.36 -7.36 0.19
C ARG A 41 10.59 -7.33 -0.71
N ALA A 42 10.52 -6.66 -1.86
CA ALA A 42 11.66 -6.50 -2.78
C ALA A 42 12.76 -5.62 -2.16
N THR A 43 12.40 -4.50 -1.55
CA THR A 43 13.34 -3.59 -0.88
C THR A 43 14.00 -4.23 0.34
N LEU A 44 13.24 -4.96 1.17
CA LEU A 44 13.77 -5.69 2.33
C LEU A 44 14.74 -6.81 1.93
N ARG A 45 14.45 -7.56 0.86
CA ARG A 45 15.38 -8.59 0.33
C ARG A 45 16.64 -7.98 -0.29
N GLY A 46 16.55 -6.78 -0.87
CA GLY A 46 17.72 -6.04 -1.36
C GLY A 46 18.56 -5.38 -0.26
N GLY A 47 17.97 -5.13 0.92
CA GLY A 47 18.59 -4.43 2.05
C GLY A 47 19.34 -5.30 3.07
N ALA A 48 19.31 -6.63 2.95
CA ALA A 48 19.99 -7.54 3.89
C ALA A 48 21.54 -7.59 3.76
N LYS A 49 22.16 -6.62 3.10
CA LYS A 49 23.62 -6.43 3.09
C LYS A 49 23.99 -5.04 3.62
N ASN A 50 23.78 -4.78 4.89
CA ASN A 50 24.48 -3.74 5.64
C ASN A 50 24.38 -4.06 7.14
N GLY A 51 24.92 -5.22 7.53
CA GLY A 51 25.37 -5.41 8.90
C GLY A 51 26.74 -4.74 9.00
N LYS A 52 26.80 -3.62 9.72
CA LYS A 52 28.06 -3.05 10.20
C LYS A 52 28.73 -3.99 11.20
#